data_AF-A0A177GCT8-F1
#
_entry.id   AF-A0A177GCT8-F1
#
_cell.length_a   1.000
_cell.length_b   1.000
_cell.length_c   1.000
_cell.angle_alpha   90.00
_cell.angle_beta   90.00
_cell.angle_gamma   90.00
#
_symmetry.space_group_name_H-M   'P 1'
#
loop_
_entity.id
_entity.type
_entity.pdbx_description
1 polymer ?
#
loop_
_entity_poly.entity_id
_entity_poly.type
_entity_poly.pdbx_seq_one_letter_code
_entity_poly.pdbx_strand_id
1 'polypeptide(L)'
;MVREHYDRQWQYLSHYHEDQPADDLRPYGLTPGHFVEWSHLLLKLEAAFLREEGAAPEWLLTDSTALFESGMSAGWSRNGKGGLLYTVDNDLVPVIENRPHWVQAEALTAAAALLKRTGHARYETWYRTIWDYIDLCMIDRAQGGWIQEVDADNQPSEVVYPGKADLYHAWQSTLTPLLPLSPSFATAARDLF
;
A
#
# COMPACT_ATOMS: atom_id res chain seq x y z
N MET A 1 -1.31 -12.82 -1.10
CA MET A 1 -2.56 -12.22 -0.61
C MET A 1 -2.50 -12.17 0.92
N VAL A 2 -3.21 -11.23 1.54
CA VAL A 2 -3.30 -11.11 3.00
C VAL A 2 -4.77 -11.28 3.39
N ARG A 3 -5.04 -12.22 4.29
CA ARG A 3 -6.34 -12.40 4.92
C ARG A 3 -6.29 -11.71 6.27
N GLU A 4 -7.33 -10.96 6.64
CA GLU A 4 -7.27 -10.04 7.79
C GLU A 4 -8.12 -10.54 8.97
N HIS A 5 -9.22 -11.22 8.69
CA HIS A 5 -10.23 -11.55 9.69
C HIS A 5 -10.11 -12.99 10.15
N TYR A 6 -9.86 -13.18 11.44
CA TYR A 6 -9.70 -14.50 12.05
C TYR A 6 -10.47 -14.60 13.37
N ASP A 7 -10.94 -15.81 13.69
CA ASP A 7 -11.43 -16.10 15.03
C ASP A 7 -10.28 -16.29 16.04
N ARG A 8 -10.63 -16.55 17.30
CA ARG A 8 -9.65 -16.77 18.38
C ARG A 8 -8.82 -18.04 18.21
N GLN A 9 -9.20 -18.91 17.28
CA GLN A 9 -8.50 -20.15 16.93
C GLN A 9 -7.71 -19.98 15.63
N TRP A 10 -7.53 -18.74 15.16
CA TRP A 10 -6.85 -18.40 13.90
C TRP A 10 -7.50 -19.04 12.66
N GLN A 11 -8.80 -19.33 12.71
CA GLN A 11 -9.55 -19.75 11.53
C GLN A 11 -10.00 -18.51 10.77
N TYR A 12 -9.79 -18.53 9.46
CA TYR A 12 -10.15 -17.42 8.57
C TYR A 12 -11.66 -17.24 8.50
N LEU A 13 -12.13 -16.00 8.66
CA LEU A 13 -13.53 -15.60 8.61
C LEU A 13 -13.83 -14.88 7.27
N SER A 14 -14.10 -15.66 6.22
CA SER A 14 -14.24 -15.14 4.84
C SER A 14 -15.42 -14.19 4.61
N HIS A 15 -16.44 -14.21 5.47
CA HIS A 15 -17.65 -13.40 5.40
C HIS A 15 -17.73 -12.32 6.49
N TYR A 16 -16.62 -12.06 7.18
CA TYR A 16 -16.60 -11.04 8.23
C TYR A 16 -16.91 -9.66 7.63
N HIS A 17 -17.87 -8.94 8.23
CA HIS A 17 -18.33 -7.60 7.83
C HIS A 17 -18.91 -7.48 6.41
N GLU A 18 -19.44 -8.55 5.82
CA GLU A 18 -20.13 -8.49 4.51
C GLU A 18 -21.31 -7.48 4.50
N ASP A 19 -21.92 -7.20 5.66
CA ASP A 19 -22.94 -6.18 5.87
C ASP A 19 -22.40 -4.74 6.04
N GLN A 20 -21.09 -4.59 6.27
CA GLN A 20 -20.37 -3.32 6.45
C GLN A 20 -19.08 -3.30 5.61
N PRO A 21 -19.19 -3.41 4.27
CA PRO A 21 -18.04 -3.67 3.40
C PRO A 21 -17.04 -2.52 3.31
N ALA A 22 -17.45 -1.30 3.67
CA ALA A 22 -16.63 -0.09 3.67
C ALA A 22 -16.21 0.35 5.09
N ASP A 23 -16.28 -0.54 6.09
CA ASP A 23 -15.73 -0.26 7.41
C ASP A 23 -14.26 0.16 7.29
N ASP A 24 -13.90 1.27 7.94
CA ASP A 24 -12.64 1.99 7.74
C ASP A 24 -11.43 1.29 8.38
N LEU A 25 -11.67 0.28 9.22
CA LEU A 25 -10.64 -0.48 9.92
C LEU A 25 -10.70 -1.98 9.62
N ARG A 26 -11.89 -2.52 9.37
CA ARG A 26 -12.17 -3.95 9.17
C ARG A 26 -13.16 -4.16 8.02
N PRO A 27 -12.83 -3.74 6.79
CA PRO A 27 -13.72 -3.90 5.66
C PRO A 27 -13.94 -5.38 5.31
N TYR A 28 -15.01 -5.67 4.58
CA TYR A 28 -15.24 -7.00 4.01
C TYR A 28 -14.16 -7.37 2.98
N GLY A 29 -13.82 -8.65 2.94
CA GLY A 29 -12.96 -9.22 1.92
C GLY A 29 -11.48 -9.01 2.21
N LEU A 30 -10.74 -8.62 1.18
CA LEU A 30 -9.29 -8.43 1.20
C LEU A 30 -8.96 -7.00 0.76
N THR A 31 -7.94 -6.41 1.37
CA THR A 31 -7.51 -5.04 1.08
C THR A 31 -6.20 -5.06 0.28
N PRO A 32 -6.19 -4.82 -1.06
CA PRO A 32 -4.96 -4.84 -1.85
C PRO A 32 -3.87 -3.89 -1.33
N GLY A 33 -4.26 -2.78 -0.69
CA GLY A 33 -3.35 -1.87 0.02
C GLY A 33 -2.49 -2.56 1.07
N HIS A 34 -3.07 -3.45 1.89
CA HIS A 34 -2.31 -4.20 2.88
C HIS A 34 -1.35 -5.21 2.23
N PHE A 35 -1.63 -5.70 1.01
CA PHE A 35 -0.71 -6.62 0.34
C PHE A 35 0.58 -5.89 -0.02
N VAL A 36 0.46 -4.70 -0.61
CA VAL A 36 1.63 -3.87 -0.96
C VAL A 36 2.31 -3.29 0.28
N GLU A 37 1.58 -3.01 1.35
CA GLU A 37 2.18 -2.62 2.63
C GLU A 37 3.06 -3.75 3.20
N TRP A 38 2.50 -4.96 3.34
CA TRP A 38 3.27 -6.12 3.78
C TRP A 38 4.49 -6.37 2.90
N SER A 39 4.39 -6.11 1.58
CA SER A 39 5.54 -6.22 0.67
C SER A 39 6.74 -5.39 1.11
N HIS A 40 6.60 -4.09 1.44
CA HIS A 40 7.78 -3.30 1.87
C HIS A 40 8.16 -3.57 3.32
N LEU A 41 7.23 -3.98 4.19
CA LEU A 41 7.55 -4.39 5.55
C LEU A 41 8.48 -5.62 5.57
N LEU A 42 8.24 -6.60 4.69
CA LEU A 42 9.14 -7.76 4.53
C LEU A 42 10.53 -7.35 4.06
N LEU A 43 10.65 -6.35 3.17
CA LEU A 43 11.96 -5.83 2.73
C LEU A 43 12.69 -5.04 3.82
N LYS A 44 11.95 -4.30 4.66
CA LYS A 44 12.52 -3.64 5.85
C LYS A 44 13.06 -4.69 6.83
N LEU A 45 12.33 -5.79 7.03
CA LEU A 45 12.77 -6.92 7.86
C LEU A 45 14.00 -7.62 7.27
N GLU A 46 14.01 -7.89 5.96
CA GLU A 46 15.16 -8.45 5.25
C GLU A 46 16.40 -7.56 5.42
N ALA A 47 16.26 -6.25 5.20
CA ALA A 47 17.36 -5.29 5.35
C ALA A 47 17.87 -5.21 6.80
N ALA A 48 17.02 -5.42 7.80
CA ALA A 48 17.43 -5.52 9.19
C ALA A 48 18.28 -6.77 9.45
N PHE A 49 17.84 -7.94 8.99
CA PHE A 49 18.61 -9.19 9.08
C PHE A 49 19.96 -9.08 8.38
N LEU A 50 19.99 -8.56 7.15
CA LEU A 50 21.25 -8.36 6.41
C LEU A 50 22.22 -7.45 7.16
N ARG A 51 21.73 -6.41 7.84
CA ARG A 51 22.59 -5.50 8.60
C ARG A 51 23.16 -6.13 9.87
N GLU A 52 22.33 -6.84 10.63
CA GLU A 52 22.72 -7.39 11.94
C GLU A 52 23.45 -8.74 11.82
N GLU A 53 23.03 -9.59 10.89
CA GLU A 53 23.48 -10.99 10.79
C GLU A 53 24.24 -11.28 9.48
N GLY A 54 24.24 -10.36 8.51
CA GLY A 54 24.90 -10.55 7.21
C GLY A 54 24.18 -11.51 6.26
N ALA A 55 23.05 -12.08 6.68
CA ALA A 55 22.20 -12.97 5.90
C ALA A 55 20.74 -12.76 6.27
N ALA A 56 19.81 -13.06 5.35
CA ALA A 56 18.38 -13.02 5.58
C ALA A 56 17.69 -14.22 4.93
N PRO A 57 16.56 -14.71 5.48
CA PRO A 57 15.76 -15.75 4.83
C PRO A 57 15.28 -15.34 3.44
N GLU A 58 15.48 -16.21 2.43
CA GLU A 58 15.13 -15.94 1.04
C GLU A 58 13.64 -15.63 0.82
N TRP A 59 12.76 -16.24 1.63
CA TRP A 59 11.32 -16.06 1.53
C TRP A 59 10.89 -14.61 1.72
N LEU A 60 11.66 -13.76 2.43
CA LEU A 60 11.31 -12.35 2.62
C LEU A 60 11.24 -11.59 1.30
N LEU A 61 12.21 -11.81 0.40
CA LEU A 61 12.22 -11.18 -0.92
C LEU A 61 11.19 -11.82 -1.86
N THR A 62 11.08 -13.15 -1.83
CA THR A 62 10.14 -13.89 -2.67
C THR A 62 8.69 -13.50 -2.36
N ASP A 63 8.33 -13.48 -1.08
CA ASP A 63 6.97 -13.15 -0.64
C ASP A 63 6.68 -11.66 -0.80
N SER A 64 7.66 -10.78 -0.57
CA SER A 64 7.54 -9.35 -0.87
C SER A 64 7.16 -9.13 -2.35
N THR A 65 7.90 -9.77 -3.26
CA THR A 65 7.64 -9.68 -4.70
C THR A 65 6.24 -10.20 -5.04
N ALA A 66 5.87 -11.37 -4.53
CA ALA A 66 4.55 -11.97 -4.77
C ALA A 66 3.40 -11.13 -4.19
N LEU A 67 3.60 -10.52 -3.02
CA LEU A 67 2.62 -9.64 -2.38
C LEU A 67 2.40 -8.36 -3.18
N PHE A 68 3.48 -7.73 -3.65
CA PHE A 68 3.37 -6.56 -4.53
C PHE A 68 2.62 -6.90 -5.83
N GLU A 69 3.06 -7.95 -6.53
CA GLU A 69 2.43 -8.38 -7.78
C GLU A 69 0.95 -8.72 -7.60
N SER A 70 0.61 -9.44 -6.53
CA SER A 70 -0.77 -9.78 -6.18
C SER A 70 -1.62 -8.54 -5.86
N GLY A 71 -1.08 -7.61 -5.06
CA GLY A 71 -1.79 -6.38 -4.69
C GLY A 71 -2.08 -5.49 -5.90
N MET A 72 -1.05 -5.27 -6.73
CA MET A 72 -1.21 -4.50 -7.97
C MET A 72 -2.20 -5.17 -8.93
N SER A 73 -2.15 -6.49 -9.11
CA SER A 73 -3.09 -7.21 -9.98
C SER A 73 -4.53 -7.20 -9.46
N ALA A 74 -4.71 -7.32 -8.13
CA ALA A 74 -6.01 -7.35 -7.49
C ALA A 74 -6.73 -6.00 -7.56
N GLY A 75 -6.00 -4.89 -7.36
CA GLY A 75 -6.64 -3.60 -7.16
C GLY A 75 -6.31 -2.48 -8.16
N TRP A 76 -5.18 -2.52 -8.87
CA TRP A 76 -4.77 -1.39 -9.70
C TRP A 76 -5.62 -1.29 -10.97
N SER A 77 -6.25 -0.13 -11.19
CA SER A 77 -6.95 0.23 -12.43
C SER A 77 -7.96 -0.82 -12.92
N ARG A 78 -8.66 -1.49 -12.01
CA ARG A 78 -9.66 -2.53 -12.33
C ARG A 78 -10.80 -2.03 -13.23
N ASN A 79 -11.10 -0.74 -13.16
CA ASN A 79 -12.09 -0.05 -14.00
C ASN A 79 -11.48 0.82 -15.12
N GLY A 80 -10.16 0.72 -15.35
CA GLY A 80 -9.44 1.47 -16.38
C GLY A 80 -9.07 2.92 -16.03
N LYS A 81 -9.33 3.40 -14.81
CA LYS A 81 -9.09 4.80 -14.40
C LYS A 81 -7.86 5.03 -13.51
N GLY A 82 -6.96 4.04 -13.41
CA GLY A 82 -5.79 4.13 -12.51
C GLY A 82 -6.15 3.92 -11.03
N GLY A 83 -5.12 3.93 -10.18
CA GLY A 83 -5.22 3.80 -8.73
C GLY A 83 -5.62 2.41 -8.23
N LEU A 84 -5.20 2.08 -7.01
CA LEU A 84 -5.64 0.90 -6.28
C LEU A 84 -6.96 1.18 -5.57
N LEU A 85 -7.95 0.32 -5.82
CA LEU A 85 -9.20 0.29 -5.07
C LEU A 85 -9.00 -0.16 -3.61
N TYR A 86 -10.02 0.04 -2.79
CA TYR A 86 -10.00 -0.28 -1.37
C TYR A 86 -10.08 -1.78 -1.11
N THR A 87 -11.15 -2.46 -1.56
CA THR A 87 -11.38 -3.89 -1.23
C THR A 87 -11.82 -4.74 -2.42
N VAL A 88 -11.43 -6.01 -2.37
CA VAL A 88 -11.92 -7.09 -3.25
C VAL A 88 -12.50 -8.22 -2.41
N ASP A 89 -13.38 -9.04 -2.97
CA ASP A 89 -13.85 -10.25 -2.31
C ASP A 89 -12.81 -11.39 -2.36
N ASN A 90 -13.21 -12.57 -1.85
CA ASN A 90 -12.35 -13.76 -1.83
C ASN A 90 -11.99 -14.30 -3.22
N ASP A 91 -12.76 -13.92 -4.26
CA ASP A 91 -12.56 -14.29 -5.65
C ASP A 91 -11.88 -13.17 -6.46
N LEU A 92 -11.36 -12.13 -5.79
CA LEU A 92 -10.72 -10.95 -6.39
C LEU A 92 -11.65 -10.07 -7.25
N VAL A 93 -12.96 -10.11 -6.98
CA VAL A 93 -13.91 -9.18 -7.58
C VAL A 93 -13.92 -7.88 -6.77
N PRO A 94 -13.83 -6.69 -7.42
CA PRO A 94 -13.97 -5.41 -6.73
C PRO A 94 -15.23 -5.31 -5.87
N VAL A 95 -15.10 -4.84 -4.63
CA VAL A 95 -16.22 -4.58 -3.71
C VAL A 95 -16.34 -3.07 -3.47
N ILE A 96 -15.32 -2.44 -2.88
CA ILE A 96 -15.27 -0.99 -2.69
C ILE A 96 -14.20 -0.41 -3.62
N GLU A 97 -14.67 0.29 -4.66
CA GLU A 97 -13.81 0.88 -5.69
C GLU A 97 -13.20 2.25 -5.32
N ASN A 98 -13.58 2.80 -4.17
CA ASN A 98 -12.94 4.00 -3.62
C ASN A 98 -11.43 3.78 -3.44
N ARG A 99 -10.67 4.86 -3.56
CA ARG A 99 -9.21 4.84 -3.57
C ARG A 99 -8.70 5.74 -2.45
N PRO A 100 -8.51 5.19 -1.25
CA PRO A 100 -7.87 5.92 -0.17
C PRO A 100 -6.42 6.26 -0.54
N HIS A 101 -5.93 7.40 -0.07
CA HIS A 101 -4.56 7.84 -0.38
C HIS A 101 -3.50 6.91 0.16
N TRP A 102 -3.77 6.31 1.34
CA TRP A 102 -2.80 5.48 2.04
C TRP A 102 -2.45 4.25 1.20
N VAL A 103 -3.44 3.66 0.51
CA VAL A 103 -3.26 2.52 -0.39
C VAL A 103 -2.25 2.86 -1.50
N GLN A 104 -2.31 4.09 -2.03
CA GLN A 104 -1.40 4.53 -3.08
C GLN A 104 -0.01 4.83 -2.52
N ALA A 105 0.07 5.47 -1.35
CA ALA A 105 1.32 5.74 -0.65
C ALA A 105 2.07 4.44 -0.30
N GLU A 106 1.34 3.40 0.09
CA GLU A 106 1.87 2.07 0.39
C GLU A 106 2.40 1.37 -0.87
N ALA A 107 1.64 1.42 -1.96
CA ALA A 107 2.09 0.90 -3.26
C ALA A 107 3.35 1.62 -3.76
N LEU A 108 3.40 2.95 -3.60
CA LEU A 108 4.55 3.77 -3.97
C LEU A 108 5.79 3.38 -3.17
N THR A 109 5.63 3.22 -1.85
CA THR A 109 6.67 2.78 -0.91
C THR A 109 7.20 1.40 -1.29
N ALA A 110 6.32 0.45 -1.62
CA ALA A 110 6.68 -0.89 -2.05
C ALA A 110 7.41 -0.91 -3.39
N ALA A 111 6.97 -0.13 -4.38
CA ALA A 111 7.66 -0.01 -5.66
C ALA A 111 9.07 0.56 -5.48
N ALA A 112 9.23 1.62 -4.67
CA ALA A 112 10.54 2.20 -4.36
C ALA A 112 11.46 1.21 -3.62
N ALA A 113 10.92 0.47 -2.65
CA ALA A 113 11.67 -0.52 -1.88
C ALA A 113 12.14 -1.70 -2.76
N LEU A 114 11.26 -2.23 -3.61
CA LEU A 114 11.59 -3.29 -4.56
C LEU A 114 12.58 -2.84 -5.62
N LEU A 115 12.45 -1.61 -6.14
CA LEU A 115 13.45 -1.04 -7.04
C LEU A 115 14.83 -0.98 -6.37
N LYS A 116 14.89 -0.48 -5.14
CA LYS A 116 16.14 -0.38 -4.37
C LYS A 116 16.77 -1.74 -4.10
N ARG A 117 15.95 -2.73 -3.74
CA ARG A 117 16.42 -4.06 -3.40
C ARG A 117 16.86 -4.89 -4.60
N THR A 118 16.19 -4.73 -5.74
CA THR A 118 16.33 -5.65 -6.88
C THR A 118 16.99 -5.01 -8.11
N GLY A 119 16.95 -3.68 -8.24
CA GLY A 119 17.40 -2.97 -9.45
C GLY A 119 16.52 -3.19 -10.70
N HIS A 120 15.41 -3.93 -10.59
CA HIS A 120 14.56 -4.23 -11.75
C HIS A 120 13.73 -3.01 -12.17
N ALA A 121 13.92 -2.58 -13.42
CA ALA A 121 13.26 -1.39 -13.99
C ALA A 121 11.72 -1.39 -13.93
N ARG A 122 11.08 -2.57 -13.87
CA ARG A 122 9.61 -2.68 -13.73
C ARG A 122 9.08 -1.94 -12.50
N TYR A 123 9.85 -1.92 -11.41
CA TYR A 123 9.45 -1.23 -10.18
C TYR A 123 9.61 0.28 -10.28
N GLU A 124 10.55 0.77 -11.09
CA GLU A 124 10.61 2.20 -11.43
C GLU A 124 9.40 2.61 -12.26
N THR A 125 9.00 1.79 -13.25
CA THR A 125 7.78 2.03 -14.03
C THR A 125 6.56 2.15 -13.12
N TRP A 126 6.37 1.20 -12.20
CA TRP A 126 5.28 1.27 -11.23
C TRP A 126 5.36 2.50 -10.32
N TYR A 127 6.55 2.81 -9.80
CA TYR A 127 6.77 3.98 -8.96
C TYR A 127 6.34 5.28 -9.67
N ARG A 128 6.71 5.45 -10.94
CA ARG A 128 6.31 6.62 -11.75
C ARG A 128 4.80 6.62 -12.02
N THR A 129 4.24 5.49 -12.42
CA THR A 129 2.79 5.35 -12.68
C THR A 129 1.95 5.70 -11.45
N ILE A 130 2.38 5.29 -10.25
CA ILE A 130 1.68 5.59 -9.00
C ILE A 130 1.84 7.07 -8.65
N TRP A 131 3.03 7.66 -8.82
CA TRP A 131 3.24 9.10 -8.62
C TRP A 131 2.39 9.96 -9.55
N ASP A 132 2.33 9.62 -10.85
CA ASP A 132 1.51 10.35 -11.82
C ASP A 132 0.03 10.33 -11.39
N TYR A 133 -0.46 9.18 -10.91
CA TYR A 133 -1.81 9.07 -10.36
C TYR A 133 -2.03 9.94 -9.12
N ILE A 134 -1.12 9.89 -8.15
CA ILE A 134 -1.18 10.70 -6.93
C ILE A 134 -1.19 12.20 -7.27
N ASP A 135 -0.30 12.64 -8.17
CA ASP A 135 -0.17 14.04 -8.57
C ASP A 135 -1.45 14.59 -9.25
N LEU A 136 -2.06 13.76 -10.10
CA LEU A 136 -3.27 14.11 -10.86
C LEU A 136 -4.54 14.03 -10.02
N CYS A 137 -4.66 13.05 -9.12
CA CYS A 137 -5.92 12.72 -8.47
C CYS A 137 -5.96 13.04 -6.98
N MET A 138 -4.82 13.09 -6.28
CA MET A 138 -4.80 13.14 -4.81
C MET A 138 -4.14 14.39 -4.25
N ILE A 139 -3.14 15.00 -4.89
CA ILE A 139 -2.51 16.22 -4.33
C ILE A 139 -3.51 17.39 -4.37
N ASP A 140 -3.93 17.84 -3.19
CA ASP A 140 -4.79 19.01 -3.05
C ASP A 140 -3.93 20.27 -3.05
N ARG A 141 -3.83 20.92 -4.22
CA ARG A 141 -3.08 22.15 -4.39
C ARG A 141 -3.78 23.39 -3.83
N ALA A 142 -5.07 23.29 -3.49
CA ALA A 142 -5.84 24.41 -2.94
C ALA A 142 -5.72 24.47 -1.41
N GLN A 143 -5.78 23.32 -0.72
CA GLN A 143 -5.76 23.24 0.74
C GLN A 143 -4.49 22.59 1.32
N GLY A 144 -3.61 22.06 0.46
CA GLY A 144 -2.43 21.32 0.88
C GLY A 144 -2.73 19.88 1.29
N GLY A 145 -1.66 19.10 1.42
CA GLY A 145 -1.75 17.67 1.69
C GLY A 145 -2.34 16.88 0.52
N TRP A 146 -2.74 15.64 0.79
CA TRP A 146 -3.45 14.80 -0.17
C TRP A 146 -4.93 14.72 0.21
N ILE A 147 -5.79 14.58 -0.79
CA ILE A 147 -7.20 14.21 -0.63
C ILE A 147 -7.20 12.80 -0.05
N GLN A 148 -7.96 12.60 1.03
CA GLN A 148 -7.95 11.35 1.79
C GLN A 148 -8.44 10.16 0.95
N GLU A 149 -9.44 10.41 0.10
CA GLU A 149 -10.08 9.41 -0.73
C GLU A 149 -10.65 10.04 -1.99
N VAL A 150 -10.58 9.29 -3.09
CA VAL A 150 -11.37 9.57 -4.30
C VAL A 150 -12.25 8.37 -4.65
N ASP A 151 -13.37 8.63 -5.33
CA ASP A 151 -14.31 7.60 -5.76
C ASP A 151 -13.79 6.80 -6.98
N ALA A 152 -14.66 5.92 -7.51
CA ALA A 152 -14.39 5.09 -8.69
C ALA A 152 -14.01 5.92 -9.94
N ASP A 153 -14.42 7.19 -10.02
CA ASP A 153 -14.21 8.12 -11.12
C ASP A 153 -13.09 9.15 -10.84
N ASN A 154 -12.33 8.96 -9.77
CA ASN A 154 -11.27 9.84 -9.28
C ASN A 154 -11.77 11.25 -8.88
N GLN A 155 -13.02 11.37 -8.43
CA GLN A 155 -13.52 12.59 -7.78
C GLN A 155 -13.38 12.49 -6.25
N PRO A 156 -13.16 13.60 -5.53
CA PRO A 156 -13.09 13.58 -4.07
C PRO A 156 -14.29 12.88 -3.44
N SER A 157 -14.02 12.01 -2.46
CA SER A 157 -15.03 11.20 -1.78
C SER A 157 -14.75 11.11 -0.29
N GLU A 158 -15.76 10.68 0.47
CA GLU A 158 -15.72 10.49 1.93
C GLU A 158 -16.50 9.24 2.33
N VAL A 159 -16.54 8.21 1.46
CA VAL A 159 -17.33 7.00 1.70
C VAL A 159 -16.67 6.12 2.76
N VAL A 160 -15.36 5.91 2.70
CA VAL A 160 -14.61 5.16 3.72
C VAL A 160 -14.00 6.14 4.73
N TYR A 161 -13.31 7.16 4.24
CA TYR A 161 -12.58 8.11 5.10
C TYR A 161 -13.01 9.56 4.87
N PRO A 162 -13.64 10.22 5.86
CA PRO A 162 -13.93 11.65 5.78
C PRO A 162 -12.72 12.52 6.12
N GLY A 163 -12.68 13.74 5.59
CA GLY A 163 -11.66 14.75 5.92
C GLY A 163 -10.25 14.41 5.42
N LYS A 164 -9.22 14.76 6.21
CA LYS A 164 -7.78 14.54 5.92
C LYS A 164 -7.00 14.25 7.20
N ALA A 165 -7.36 13.17 7.88
CA ALA A 165 -6.83 12.87 9.20
C ALA A 165 -5.40 12.32 9.18
N ASP A 166 -4.93 11.80 8.03
CA ASP A 166 -3.64 11.15 7.93
C ASP A 166 -2.63 11.94 7.08
N LEU A 167 -1.47 12.23 7.68
CA LEU A 167 -0.29 12.75 7.00
C LEU A 167 0.82 11.70 6.87
N TYR A 168 0.84 10.67 7.73
CA TYR A 168 2.03 9.86 7.89
C TYR A 168 2.33 9.03 6.65
N HIS A 169 1.32 8.45 6.00
CA HIS A 169 1.54 7.63 4.80
C HIS A 169 2.09 8.47 3.66
N ALA A 170 1.41 9.59 3.34
CA ALA A 170 1.80 10.50 2.28
C ALA A 170 3.22 11.05 2.51
N TRP A 171 3.52 11.45 3.75
CA TRP A 171 4.85 11.98 4.07
C TRP A 171 5.94 10.90 3.99
N GLN A 172 5.73 9.73 4.59
CA GLN A 172 6.71 8.64 4.55
C GLN A 172 6.98 8.13 3.13
N SER A 173 5.95 8.06 2.28
CA SER A 173 6.11 7.61 0.90
C SER A 173 6.94 8.59 0.05
N THR A 174 6.93 9.89 0.38
CA THR A 174 7.79 10.88 -0.32
C THR A 174 9.26 10.78 0.05
N LEU A 175 9.58 10.33 1.26
CA LEU A 175 10.97 10.22 1.76
C LEU A 175 11.58 8.84 1.58
N THR A 176 10.77 7.77 1.55
CA THR A 176 11.25 6.39 1.40
C THR A 176 12.25 6.19 0.24
N PRO A 177 12.06 6.78 -0.95
CA PRO A 177 13.03 6.66 -2.05
C PRO A 177 14.45 7.13 -1.66
N LEU A 178 14.55 8.12 -0.77
CA LEU A 178 15.80 8.72 -0.32
C LEU A 178 16.48 7.94 0.81
N LEU A 179 15.74 7.09 1.53
CA LEU A 179 16.19 6.44 2.76
C LEU A 179 16.59 4.97 2.53
N PRO A 180 17.64 4.45 3.20
CA PRO A 180 17.90 3.00 3.19
C PRO A 180 16.72 2.23 3.81
N LEU A 181 16.60 0.94 3.47
CA LEU A 181 15.53 0.07 4.00
C LEU A 181 15.74 -0.33 5.47
N SER A 182 16.95 -0.13 5.99
CA SER A 182 17.33 -0.31 7.39
C SER A 182 18.39 0.76 7.73
N PRO A 183 18.36 1.44 8.90
CA PRO A 183 17.53 1.24 10.09
C PRO A 183 16.05 1.63 9.92
N SER A 184 15.30 1.65 11.04
CA SER A 184 13.94 2.16 11.09
C SER A 184 13.81 3.51 10.38
N PHE A 185 12.64 3.77 9.80
CA PHE A 185 12.38 5.00 9.03
C PHE A 185 12.78 6.26 9.81
N ALA A 186 12.35 6.37 11.08
CA ALA A 186 12.64 7.54 11.91
C ALA A 186 14.16 7.71 12.18
N THR A 187 14.88 6.60 12.40
CA THR A 187 16.34 6.65 12.56
C THR A 187 17.03 7.12 11.28
N ALA A 188 16.60 6.63 10.12
CA ALA A 188 17.17 7.01 8.84
C ALA A 188 16.83 8.46 8.46
N ALA A 189 15.60 8.91 8.75
CA ALA A 189 15.14 10.26 8.46
C ALA A 189 15.83 11.33 9.32
N ARG A 190 16.24 11.00 10.55
CA ARG A 190 17.00 11.90 11.42
C ARG A 190 18.25 12.43 10.73
N ASP A 191 18.90 11.64 9.87
CA ASP A 191 20.17 12.00 9.25
C ASP A 191 19.98 12.81 7.94
N LEU A 192 18.74 13.11 7.53
CA LEU A 192 18.42 13.95 6.36
C LEU A 192 18.31 15.46 6.69
N PHE A 193 18.14 15.82 7.97
CA PHE A 193 17.90 17.18 8.45
C PHE A 193 18.87 17.54 9.58
#